data_AF-A0A925VKD1-F1
#
_entry.id   AF-A0A925VKD1-F1
#
_cell.length_a   1.000
_cell.length_b   1.000
_cell.length_c   1.000
_cell.angle_alpha   90.00
_cell.angle_beta   90.00
_cell.angle_gamma   90.00
#
_symmetry.space_group_name_H-M   'P 1'
#
loop_
_entity.id
_entity.type
_entity.pdbx_description
1 polymer ?
#
loop_
_entity_poly.entity_id
_entity_poly.type
_entity_poly.pdbx_seq_one_letter_code
_entity_poly.pdbx_strand_id
1 'polypeptide(L)'
;MSDEYKRRWGEGRRGGRSAGDEARGSYYGLPVIHAPHWGWLVIVYFFLGGISGAAYAISAIAALFGGPTARPIVRAGRYLSLVALLPCPPLLIADLGRPERFHHMLRVLKLRSPMSVGTWGLTIFGLFSGLSAVLQASDDGLFARLRWLVRLLRLVPRAPLNVLGACFGFFVAGYTGVLLGITAVPAWAKNRL
;
A
#
# COMPACT_ATOMS: atom_id res chain seq x y z
N MET A 1 16.32 -51.53 -20.89
CA MET A 1 17.25 -50.39 -20.88
C MET A 1 17.05 -49.68 -19.55
N SER A 2 17.86 -50.03 -18.55
CA SER A 2 17.83 -49.44 -17.21
C SER A 2 18.76 -48.23 -17.18
N ASP A 3 18.21 -47.02 -16.99
CA ASP A 3 19.01 -45.82 -16.77
C ASP A 3 19.76 -45.93 -15.45
N GLU A 4 21.06 -46.19 -15.55
CA GLU A 4 21.98 -46.29 -14.43
C GLU A 4 22.12 -44.91 -13.77
N TYR A 5 21.58 -44.77 -12.55
CA TYR A 5 21.72 -43.56 -11.74
C TYR A 5 23.20 -43.35 -11.35
N LYS A 6 23.94 -42.58 -12.17
CA LYS A 6 25.33 -42.21 -11.89
C LYS A 6 25.40 -41.31 -10.66
N ARG A 7 25.98 -41.82 -9.57
CA ARG A 7 26.23 -41.06 -8.33
C ARG A 7 27.32 -40.02 -8.57
N ARG A 8 26.91 -38.75 -8.70
CA ARG A 8 27.77 -37.58 -9.00
C ARG A 8 28.82 -37.24 -7.92
N TRP A 9 28.79 -37.88 -6.76
CA TRP A 9 29.68 -37.57 -5.63
C TRP A 9 31.09 -38.19 -5.74
N GLY A 10 31.36 -39.03 -6.74
CA GLY A 10 32.64 -39.73 -6.93
C GLY A 10 33.56 -39.17 -8.02
N GLU A 11 33.14 -38.14 -8.77
CA GLU A 11 34.03 -37.50 -9.76
C GLU A 11 35.02 -36.57 -9.02
N GLY A 12 36.30 -36.95 -9.01
CA GLY A 12 37.37 -36.10 -8.50
C GLY A 12 37.37 -34.72 -9.16
N ARG A 13 37.74 -33.68 -8.38
CA ARG A 13 37.73 -32.28 -8.81
C ARG A 13 38.43 -32.14 -10.18
N ARG A 14 37.67 -31.80 -11.22
CA ARG A 14 38.25 -31.48 -12.53
C ARG A 14 39.00 -30.15 -12.40
N GLY A 15 40.32 -30.19 -12.54
CA GLY A 15 41.14 -28.98 -12.51
C GLY A 15 40.65 -27.94 -13.52
N GLY A 16 40.59 -26.68 -13.09
CA GLY A 16 40.19 -25.53 -13.94
C GLY A 16 38.84 -24.90 -13.62
N ARG A 17 38.05 -25.42 -12.67
CA ARG A 17 36.84 -24.74 -12.17
C ARG A 17 37.11 -24.02 -10.86
N SER A 18 36.70 -22.76 -10.78
CA SER A 18 36.70 -22.02 -9.51
C SER A 18 35.72 -22.66 -8.54
N ALA A 19 35.98 -22.56 -7.23
CA ALA A 19 35.05 -23.01 -6.20
C ALA A 19 33.64 -22.40 -6.38
N GLY A 20 33.54 -21.18 -6.94
CA GLY A 20 32.27 -20.56 -7.30
C GLY A 20 31.52 -21.26 -8.43
N ASP A 21 32.23 -21.76 -9.45
CA ASP A 21 31.60 -22.46 -10.58
C ASP A 21 31.14 -23.88 -10.20
N GLU A 22 31.87 -24.53 -9.29
CA GLU A 22 31.45 -25.81 -8.70
C GLU A 22 30.20 -25.63 -7.81
N ALA A 23 30.13 -24.50 -7.08
CA ALA A 23 29.00 -24.18 -6.20
C ALA A 23 27.72 -23.84 -6.98
N ARG A 24 27.80 -23.19 -8.15
CA ARG A 24 26.63 -22.74 -8.95
C ARG A 24 25.62 -23.85 -9.29
N GLY A 25 26.08 -25.10 -9.47
CA GLY A 25 25.22 -26.26 -9.74
C GLY A 25 24.88 -27.10 -8.50
N SER A 26 25.23 -26.60 -7.31
CA SER A 26 25.06 -27.25 -6.01
C SER A 26 24.19 -26.38 -5.10
N TYR A 27 23.80 -26.91 -3.95
CA TYR A 27 23.06 -26.19 -2.91
C TYR A 27 23.73 -24.85 -2.54
N TYR A 28 25.06 -24.80 -2.53
CA TYR A 28 25.86 -23.61 -2.19
C TYR A 28 25.80 -22.48 -3.24
N GLY A 29 25.25 -22.75 -4.43
CA GLY A 29 25.06 -21.76 -5.48
C GLY A 29 23.68 -21.12 -5.51
N LEU A 30 22.74 -21.62 -4.71
CA LEU A 30 21.40 -21.06 -4.62
C LEU A 30 21.40 -19.83 -3.71
N PRO A 31 20.69 -18.75 -4.08
CA PRO A 31 20.56 -17.59 -3.22
C PRO A 31 19.87 -17.98 -1.92
N VAL A 32 20.42 -17.54 -0.79
CA VAL A 32 19.88 -17.79 0.56
C VAL A 32 18.46 -17.24 0.72
N ILE A 33 18.12 -16.20 -0.05
CA ILE A 33 16.83 -15.53 -0.03
C ILE A 33 16.20 -15.58 -1.42
N HIS A 34 14.93 -15.96 -1.49
CA HIS A 34 14.17 -15.92 -2.74
C HIS A 34 13.97 -14.49 -3.22
N ALA A 35 13.94 -14.31 -4.54
CA ALA A 35 13.69 -13.01 -5.15
C ALA A 35 12.29 -12.48 -4.74
N PRO A 36 12.13 -11.15 -4.61
CA PRO A 36 10.82 -10.54 -4.41
C PRO A 36 9.90 -10.89 -5.57
N HIS A 37 8.69 -11.37 -5.28
CA HIS A 37 7.67 -11.69 -6.28
C HIS A 37 6.81 -10.48 -6.67
N TRP A 38 7.05 -9.31 -6.07
CA TRP A 38 6.21 -8.13 -6.23
C TRP A 38 6.34 -7.56 -7.65
N GLY A 39 5.20 -7.47 -8.33
CA GLY A 39 5.14 -6.90 -9.67
C GLY A 39 5.05 -5.37 -9.68
N TRP A 40 4.94 -4.82 -10.88
CA TRP A 40 4.73 -3.38 -11.11
C TRP A 40 3.48 -2.82 -10.41
N LEU A 41 2.47 -3.67 -10.16
CA LEU A 41 1.23 -3.32 -9.44
C LEU A 41 1.53 -2.71 -8.06
N VAL A 42 2.47 -3.31 -7.32
CA VAL A 42 2.85 -2.86 -5.97
C VAL A 42 3.55 -1.50 -6.03
N ILE A 43 4.38 -1.27 -7.05
CA ILE A 43 5.10 -0.01 -7.25
C ILE A 43 4.10 1.13 -7.50
N VAL A 44 3.14 0.90 -8.40
CA VAL A 44 2.09 1.88 -8.72
C VAL A 44 1.22 2.16 -7.49
N TYR A 45 0.86 1.12 -6.73
CA TYR A 45 0.16 1.27 -5.46
C TYR A 45 0.94 2.14 -4.46
N PHE A 46 2.23 1.90 -4.26
CA PHE A 46 3.03 2.71 -3.32
C PHE A 46 3.06 4.19 -3.71
N PHE A 47 3.23 4.45 -5.00
CA PHE A 47 3.26 5.82 -5.52
C PHE A 47 1.92 6.53 -5.32
N LEU A 48 0.83 5.91 -5.76
CA LEU A 48 -0.51 6.48 -5.67
C LEU A 48 -1.03 6.57 -4.23
N GLY A 49 -0.75 5.55 -3.41
CA GLY A 49 -1.06 5.56 -1.97
C GLY A 49 -0.35 6.69 -1.23
N GLY A 50 0.93 6.93 -1.55
CA GLY A 50 1.70 8.06 -1.01
C GLY A 50 1.11 9.42 -1.43
N ILE A 51 0.82 9.61 -2.71
CA ILE A 51 0.17 10.83 -3.23
C ILE A 51 -1.16 11.05 -2.52
N SER A 52 -1.96 10.00 -2.40
CA SER A 52 -3.27 10.07 -1.78
C SER A 52 -3.19 10.54 -0.32
N GLY A 53 -2.40 9.85 0.50
CA GLY A 53 -2.21 10.20 1.91
C GLY A 53 -1.65 11.61 2.11
N ALA A 54 -0.65 12.00 1.32
CA ALA A 54 -0.02 13.32 1.40
C ALA A 54 -0.98 14.44 0.96
N ALA A 55 -1.71 14.26 -0.14
CA ALA A 55 -2.71 15.22 -0.61
C ALA A 55 -3.82 15.42 0.43
N TYR A 56 -4.27 14.34 1.08
CA TYR A 56 -5.24 14.44 2.16
C TYR A 56 -4.68 15.22 3.34
N ALA A 57 -3.47 14.90 3.80
CA ALA A 57 -2.84 15.58 4.92
C ALA A 57 -2.67 17.09 4.65
N ILE A 58 -2.19 17.47 3.46
CA ILE A 58 -2.08 18.87 3.04
C ILE A 58 -3.45 19.53 3.05
N SER A 59 -4.49 18.87 2.52
CA SER A 59 -5.85 19.42 2.51
C SER A 59 -6.41 19.62 3.92
N ALA A 60 -6.10 18.72 4.86
CA ALA A 60 -6.54 18.82 6.25
C ALA A 60 -5.83 19.96 6.97
N ILE A 61 -4.51 20.11 6.80
CA ILE A 61 -3.74 21.22 7.36
C ILE A 61 -4.26 22.55 6.79
N ALA A 62 -4.45 22.63 5.48
CA ALA A 62 -5.00 23.81 4.81
C ALA A 62 -6.42 24.15 5.31
N ALA A 63 -7.25 23.15 5.61
CA ALA A 63 -8.58 23.36 6.17
C ALA A 63 -8.58 23.86 7.62
N LEU A 64 -7.54 23.52 8.40
CA LEU A 64 -7.41 23.92 9.80
C LEU A 64 -6.77 25.30 9.95
N PHE A 65 -5.74 25.61 9.14
CA PHE A 65 -4.91 26.81 9.31
C PHE A 65 -4.99 27.82 8.17
N GLY A 66 -5.44 27.41 6.98
CA GLY A 66 -5.29 28.21 5.76
C GLY A 66 -6.38 29.26 5.49
N GLY A 67 -7.41 29.35 6.35
CA GLY A 67 -8.47 30.35 6.21
C GLY A 67 -9.24 30.29 4.86
N PRO A 68 -9.91 31.38 4.45
CA PRO A 68 -10.70 31.41 3.22
C PRO A 68 -9.89 31.24 1.92
N THR A 69 -8.63 31.69 1.91
CA THR A 69 -7.74 31.64 0.74
C THR A 69 -7.27 30.24 0.40
N ALA A 70 -7.25 29.31 1.38
CA ALA A 70 -6.85 27.92 1.17
C ALA A 70 -7.97 27.00 0.66
N ARG A 71 -9.21 27.49 0.52
CA ARG A 71 -10.35 26.73 -0.03
C ARG A 71 -10.05 25.97 -1.34
N PRO A 72 -9.41 26.56 -2.37
CA PRO A 72 -9.06 25.82 -3.59
C PRO A 72 -8.07 24.68 -3.33
N ILE A 73 -7.11 24.87 -2.43
CA ILE A 73 -6.12 23.83 -2.06
C ILE A 73 -6.82 22.68 -1.33
N VAL A 74 -7.72 22.99 -0.39
CA VAL A 74 -8.52 21.98 0.32
C VAL A 74 -9.35 21.15 -0.65
N ARG A 75 -10.02 21.82 -1.59
CA ARG A 75 -10.84 21.17 -2.63
C ARG A 75 -9.99 20.26 -3.52
N ALA A 76 -8.90 20.79 -4.06
CA ALA A 76 -7.99 20.04 -4.93
C ALA A 76 -7.38 18.84 -4.20
N GLY A 77 -6.91 19.02 -2.96
CA GLY A 77 -6.29 17.97 -2.16
C GLY A 77 -7.26 16.83 -1.81
N ARG A 78 -8.53 17.13 -1.49
CA ARG A 78 -9.56 16.10 -1.24
C ARG A 78 -9.87 15.27 -2.48
N TYR A 79 -10.05 15.91 -3.63
CA TYR A 79 -10.30 15.19 -4.87
C TYR A 79 -9.09 14.41 -5.34
N LEU A 80 -7.89 15.01 -5.29
CA LEU A 80 -6.64 14.33 -5.65
C LEU A 80 -6.41 13.12 -4.75
N SER A 81 -6.65 13.26 -3.44
CA SER A 81 -6.58 12.14 -2.50
C SER A 81 -7.47 10.98 -2.94
N LEU A 82 -8.75 11.24 -3.22
CA LEU A 82 -9.68 10.19 -3.63
C LEU A 82 -9.28 9.58 -4.97
N VAL A 83 -8.96 10.40 -5.98
CA VAL A 83 -8.60 9.94 -7.33
C VAL A 83 -7.35 9.07 -7.29
N ALA A 84 -6.33 9.46 -6.51
CA ALA A 84 -5.13 8.65 -6.32
C ALA A 84 -5.42 7.37 -5.52
N LEU A 85 -6.37 7.38 -4.59
CA LEU A 85 -6.72 6.20 -3.79
C LEU A 85 -7.54 5.16 -4.56
N LEU A 86 -8.46 5.58 -5.43
CA LEU A 86 -9.39 4.71 -6.15
C LEU A 86 -8.73 3.49 -6.83
N PRO A 87 -7.60 3.63 -7.55
CA PRO A 87 -6.94 2.48 -8.17
C PRO A 87 -6.19 1.59 -7.17
N CYS A 88 -5.88 2.06 -5.95
CA CYS A 88 -5.05 1.32 -5.00
C CYS A 88 -5.67 -0.03 -4.55
N PRO A 89 -6.93 -0.10 -4.06
CA PRO A 89 -7.52 -1.38 -3.67
C PRO A 89 -7.65 -2.38 -4.84
N PRO A 90 -8.11 -2.00 -6.06
CA PRO A 90 -8.13 -2.91 -7.20
C PRO A 90 -6.75 -3.46 -7.57
N LEU A 91 -5.71 -2.62 -7.57
CA LEU A 91 -4.33 -3.05 -7.85
C LEU A 91 -3.86 -4.08 -6.81
N LEU A 92 -4.15 -3.86 -5.53
CA LEU A 92 -3.83 -4.80 -4.46
C LEU A 92 -4.61 -6.11 -4.60
N ILE A 93 -5.91 -6.06 -4.89
CA ILE A 93 -6.75 -7.25 -5.06
C ILE A 93 -6.25 -8.09 -6.24
N ALA A 94 -5.79 -7.47 -7.32
CA ALA A 94 -5.19 -8.17 -8.45
C ALA A 94 -3.85 -8.86 -8.09
N ASP A 95 -3.08 -8.29 -7.17
CA ASP A 95 -1.80 -8.83 -6.69
C ASP A 95 -1.98 -10.07 -5.76
N LEU A 96 -3.16 -10.26 -5.15
CA LEU A 96 -3.43 -11.35 -4.20
C LEU A 96 -3.32 -12.77 -4.79
N GLY A 97 -3.24 -12.94 -6.11
CA GLY A 97 -3.22 -14.24 -6.82
C GLY A 97 -4.53 -15.03 -6.75
N ARG A 98 -5.34 -14.84 -5.69
CA ARG A 98 -6.73 -15.33 -5.53
C ARG A 98 -7.66 -14.18 -5.13
N PRO A 99 -8.05 -13.31 -6.08
CA PRO A 99 -8.82 -12.10 -5.78
C PRO A 99 -10.18 -12.39 -5.15
N GLU A 100 -10.78 -13.56 -5.37
CA GLU A 100 -12.10 -13.94 -4.84
C GLU A 100 -12.11 -13.97 -3.29
N ARG A 101 -10.92 -14.17 -2.70
CA ARG A 101 -10.72 -14.31 -1.26
C ARG A 101 -10.37 -13.00 -0.54
N PHE A 102 -10.32 -11.86 -1.23
CA PHE A 102 -9.90 -10.58 -0.64
C PHE A 102 -10.68 -10.25 0.64
N HIS A 103 -11.99 -10.54 0.64
CA HIS A 103 -12.88 -10.23 1.73
C HIS A 103 -12.51 -10.94 3.05
N HIS A 104 -11.72 -12.04 3.00
CA HIS A 104 -11.18 -12.67 4.20
C HIS A 104 -10.17 -11.79 4.95
N MET A 105 -9.47 -10.89 4.25
CA MET A 105 -8.53 -9.96 4.87
C MET A 105 -9.22 -8.88 5.69
N LEU A 106 -10.48 -8.57 5.38
CA LEU A 106 -11.31 -7.59 6.07
C LEU A 106 -12.11 -8.19 7.24
N ARG A 107 -12.01 -9.50 7.51
CA ARG A 107 -12.74 -10.15 8.60
C ARG A 107 -12.04 -10.06 9.96
N VAL A 108 -10.70 -10.09 9.97
CA VAL A 108 -9.91 -10.18 11.20
C VAL A 108 -8.79 -9.15 11.18
N LEU A 109 -8.68 -8.38 12.24
CA LEU A 109 -7.59 -7.43 12.46
C LEU A 109 -6.44 -8.14 13.20
N LYS A 110 -5.32 -8.39 12.51
CA LYS A 110 -4.12 -9.01 13.07
C LYS A 110 -3.03 -7.96 13.28
N LEU A 111 -2.93 -7.39 14.48
CA LEU A 111 -1.95 -6.33 14.79
C LEU A 111 -0.48 -6.73 14.59
N ARG A 112 -0.16 -8.01 14.75
CA ARG A 112 1.20 -8.54 14.51
C ARG A 112 1.52 -8.76 13.03
N SER A 113 0.52 -8.70 12.15
CA SER A 113 0.71 -8.85 10.72
C SER A 113 0.64 -7.46 10.10
N PRO A 114 1.79 -6.91 9.67
CA PRO A 114 1.86 -5.66 8.93
C PRO A 114 0.77 -5.60 7.87
N MET A 115 0.69 -6.58 6.97
CA MET A 115 -0.27 -6.60 5.85
C MET A 115 -1.74 -6.46 6.30
N SER A 116 -2.12 -7.05 7.44
CA SER A 116 -3.46 -6.89 8.00
C SER A 116 -3.71 -5.46 8.48
N VAL A 117 -2.75 -4.87 9.19
CA VAL A 117 -2.84 -3.47 9.65
C VAL A 117 -2.93 -2.51 8.45
N GLY A 118 -2.15 -2.75 7.40
CA GLY A 118 -2.20 -1.97 6.16
C GLY A 118 -3.55 -2.02 5.46
N THR A 119 -4.15 -3.22 5.38
CA THR A 119 -5.47 -3.41 4.75
C THR A 119 -6.56 -2.64 5.50
N TRP A 120 -6.57 -2.73 6.84
CA TRP A 120 -7.51 -1.96 7.66
C TRP A 120 -7.24 -0.46 7.61
N GLY A 121 -5.97 -0.04 7.63
CA GLY A 121 -5.58 1.36 7.49
C GLY A 121 -6.05 1.96 6.16
N LEU A 122 -5.82 1.24 5.04
CA LEU A 122 -6.29 1.64 3.71
C LEU A 122 -7.81 1.72 3.64
N THR A 123 -8.51 0.76 4.25
CA THR A 123 -9.98 0.72 4.26
C THR A 123 -10.56 1.90 5.03
N ILE A 124 -10.06 2.15 6.24
CA ILE A 124 -10.50 3.26 7.09
C ILE A 124 -10.15 4.60 6.42
N PHE A 125 -8.94 4.74 5.89
CA PHE A 125 -8.54 5.92 5.13
C PHE A 125 -9.44 6.15 3.90
N GLY A 126 -9.81 5.09 3.19
CA GLY A 126 -10.74 5.16 2.05
C GLY A 126 -12.11 5.68 2.44
N LEU A 127 -12.63 5.29 3.60
CA LEU A 127 -13.87 5.84 4.13
C LEU A 127 -13.74 7.34 4.41
N PHE A 128 -12.65 7.77 5.05
CA PHE A 128 -12.43 9.20 5.32
C PHE A 128 -12.21 10.03 4.04
N SER A 129 -11.38 9.54 3.11
CA SER A 129 -11.11 10.20 1.83
C SER A 129 -12.38 10.28 0.97
N GLY A 130 -13.14 9.20 0.89
CA GLY A 130 -14.42 9.16 0.19
C GLY A 130 -15.43 10.12 0.80
N LEU A 131 -15.62 10.08 2.12
CA LEU A 131 -16.57 10.96 2.80
C LEU A 131 -16.17 12.44 2.67
N SER A 132 -14.90 12.78 2.79
CA SER A 132 -14.37 14.13 2.54
C SER A 132 -14.67 14.62 1.12
N ALA A 133 -14.46 13.78 0.11
CA ALA A 133 -14.73 14.12 -1.28
C ALA A 133 -16.23 14.25 -1.56
N VAL A 134 -17.08 13.40 -0.98
CA VAL A 134 -18.54 13.50 -1.10
C VAL A 134 -19.05 14.78 -0.43
N LEU A 135 -18.54 15.13 0.75
CA LEU A 135 -18.85 16.40 1.41
C LEU A 135 -18.45 17.59 0.54
N GLN A 136 -17.26 17.54 -0.05
CA GLN A 136 -16.79 18.58 -0.98
C GLN A 136 -17.69 18.67 -2.22
N ALA A 137 -18.06 17.55 -2.82
CA ALA A 137 -18.95 17.50 -3.98
C ALA A 137 -20.36 18.02 -3.64
N SER A 138 -20.83 17.80 -2.41
CA SER A 138 -22.09 18.36 -1.93
C SER A 138 -22.05 19.89 -1.77
N ASP A 139 -20.93 20.44 -1.30
CA ASP A 139 -20.70 21.88 -1.22
C ASP A 139 -20.54 22.51 -2.62
N ASP A 140 -19.96 21.77 -3.56
CA ASP A 140 -19.83 22.19 -4.97
C ASP A 140 -21.16 22.12 -5.75
N GLY A 141 -22.25 21.63 -5.12
CA GLY A 141 -23.59 21.61 -5.69
C GLY A 141 -23.95 20.39 -6.54
N LEU A 142 -23.07 19.38 -6.64
CA LEU A 142 -23.34 18.17 -7.46
C LEU A 142 -24.59 17.40 -7.00
N PHE A 143 -24.93 17.46 -5.70
CA PHE A 143 -26.06 16.76 -5.11
C PHE A 143 -27.28 17.66 -4.84
N ALA A 144 -27.38 18.83 -5.49
CA ALA A 144 -28.46 19.79 -5.25
C ALA A 144 -29.88 19.20 -5.41
N ARG A 145 -30.05 18.18 -6.27
CA ARG A 145 -31.32 17.46 -6.47
C ARG A 145 -31.73 16.58 -5.28
N LEU A 146 -30.76 16.12 -4.46
CA LEU A 146 -30.96 15.21 -3.33
C LEU A 146 -30.86 15.98 -2.00
N ARG A 147 -31.79 16.90 -1.76
CA ARG A 147 -31.76 17.81 -0.59
C ARG A 147 -31.71 17.08 0.76
N TRP A 148 -32.33 15.91 0.87
CA TRP A 148 -32.31 15.09 2.09
C TRP A 148 -30.89 14.58 2.40
N LEU A 149 -30.15 14.17 1.37
CA LEU A 149 -28.78 13.66 1.49
C LEU A 149 -27.83 14.79 1.90
N VAL A 150 -27.96 15.96 1.28
CA VAL A 150 -27.18 17.16 1.65
C VAL A 150 -27.43 17.56 3.12
N ARG A 151 -28.68 17.45 3.60
CA ARG A 151 -29.01 17.73 5.01
C ARG A 151 -28.32 16.74 5.96
N LEU A 152 -28.29 15.45 5.62
CA LEU A 152 -27.58 14.43 6.41
C LEU A 152 -26.06 14.67 6.41
N LEU A 153 -25.47 14.97 5.24
CA LEU A 153 -24.06 15.26 5.08
C LEU A 153 -23.60 16.48 5.88
N ARG A 154 -24.46 17.51 6.04
CA ARG A 154 -24.17 18.69 6.86
C ARG A 154 -24.07 18.39 8.36
N LEU A 155 -24.64 17.28 8.84
CA LEU A 155 -24.52 16.86 10.24
C LEU A 155 -23.14 16.26 10.55
N VAL A 156 -22.37 15.89 9.51
CA VAL A 156 -21.05 15.28 9.70
C VAL A 156 -20.05 16.34 10.18
N PRO A 157 -19.40 16.15 11.35
CA PRO A 157 -18.45 17.11 11.87
C PRO A 157 -17.17 17.11 11.01
N ARG A 158 -16.93 18.20 10.27
CA ARG A 158 -15.85 18.31 9.28
C ARG A 158 -14.45 18.34 9.90
N ALA A 159 -14.30 19.01 11.04
CA ALA A 159 -13.01 19.14 11.72
C ALA A 159 -12.41 17.80 12.18
N PRO A 160 -13.11 16.96 12.99
CA PRO A 160 -12.57 15.67 13.40
C PRO A 160 -12.38 14.73 12.21
N LEU A 161 -13.24 14.81 11.19
CA LEU A 161 -13.11 14.02 9.97
C LEU A 161 -11.81 14.34 9.21
N ASN A 162 -11.47 15.62 9.08
CA ASN A 162 -10.22 16.03 8.44
C ASN A 162 -9.00 15.57 9.27
N VAL A 163 -9.04 15.72 10.60
CA VAL A 163 -7.93 15.33 11.48
C VAL A 163 -7.72 13.82 11.47
N LEU A 164 -8.78 13.04 11.70
CA LEU A 164 -8.71 11.58 11.69
C LEU A 164 -8.28 11.05 10.32
N GLY A 165 -8.87 11.59 9.25
CA GLY A 165 -8.48 11.22 7.90
C GLY A 165 -7.01 11.55 7.60
N ALA A 166 -6.46 12.65 8.15
CA ALA A 166 -5.05 13.00 7.98
C ALA A 166 -4.13 12.07 8.75
N CYS A 167 -4.51 11.66 9.98
CA CYS A 167 -3.78 10.65 10.73
C CYS A 167 -3.71 9.32 9.94
N PHE A 168 -4.84 8.85 9.41
CA PHE A 168 -4.88 7.63 8.61
C PHE A 168 -4.20 7.79 7.24
N GLY A 169 -4.28 8.97 6.61
CA GLY A 169 -3.58 9.27 5.36
C GLY A 169 -2.07 9.27 5.54
N PHE A 170 -1.58 9.87 6.62
CA PHE A 170 -0.16 9.82 6.99
C PHE A 170 0.29 8.39 7.30
N PHE A 171 -0.55 7.63 8.02
CA PHE A 171 -0.30 6.22 8.26
C PHE A 171 -0.15 5.45 6.95
N VAL A 172 -1.09 5.56 6.00
CA VAL A 172 -1.03 4.87 4.70
C VAL A 172 0.21 5.28 3.89
N ALA A 173 0.55 6.57 3.89
CA ALA A 173 1.72 7.09 3.18
C ALA A 173 3.05 6.55 3.75
N GLY A 174 3.16 6.38 5.07
CA GLY A 174 4.40 5.91 5.72
C GLY A 174 4.49 4.38 5.90
N TYR A 175 3.36 3.71 6.06
CA TYR A 175 3.29 2.29 6.41
C TYR A 175 3.92 1.37 5.33
N THR A 176 3.85 1.75 4.05
CA THR A 176 4.49 0.99 2.96
C THR A 176 6.02 0.95 3.10
N GLY A 177 6.63 2.01 3.66
CA GLY A 177 8.06 2.00 4.03
C GLY A 177 8.36 1.02 5.16
N VAL A 178 7.47 0.90 6.14
CA VAL A 178 7.59 -0.10 7.21
C VAL A 178 7.52 -1.52 6.64
N LEU A 179 6.60 -1.78 5.71
CA LEU A 179 6.50 -3.07 5.02
C LEU A 179 7.79 -3.48 4.32
N LEU A 180 8.49 -2.53 3.70
CA LEU A 180 9.78 -2.77 3.07
C LEU A 180 10.88 -3.05 4.12
N GLY A 181 10.92 -2.25 5.18
CA GLY A 181 11.97 -2.32 6.21
C GLY A 181 11.97 -3.59 7.06
N ILE A 182 10.84 -4.26 7.18
CA ILE A 182 10.70 -5.53 7.92
C ILE A 182 10.97 -6.79 7.08
N THR A 183 11.30 -6.63 5.79
CA THR A 183 11.66 -7.77 4.93
C THR A 183 13.08 -8.24 5.22
N ALA A 184 13.40 -9.50 4.90
CA ALA A 184 14.76 -10.03 5.02
C ALA A 184 15.70 -9.56 3.88
N VAL A 185 15.19 -8.78 2.92
CA VAL A 185 15.95 -8.37 1.73
C VAL A 185 17.01 -7.33 2.14
N PRO A 186 18.31 -7.61 1.98
CA PRO A 186 19.39 -6.79 2.54
C PRO A 186 19.39 -5.32 2.07
N ALA A 187 18.84 -5.03 0.89
CA ALA A 187 18.77 -3.68 0.36
C ALA A 187 17.81 -2.75 1.15
N TRP A 188 16.85 -3.32 1.88
CA TRP A 188 15.78 -2.58 2.56
C TRP A 188 15.76 -2.86 4.06
N ALA A 189 16.23 -4.05 4.47
CA ALA A 189 16.39 -4.42 5.87
C ALA A 189 17.51 -3.57 6.50
N LYS A 190 17.19 -2.79 7.53
CA LYS A 190 18.18 -2.05 8.31
C LYS A 190 18.94 -2.97 9.27
N ASN A 191 19.54 -4.05 8.75
CA ASN A 191 20.43 -4.96 9.48
C ASN A 191 21.89 -4.70 9.11
N ARG A 192 22.33 -3.44 9.26
CA ARG A 192 23.76 -3.16 9.41
C ARG A 192 24.07 -3.24 10.91
N LEU A 193 24.42 -4.44 11.35
CA LEU A 193 25.36 -4.62 12.45
C LEU A 193 26.76 -4.63 11.85
#